data_AF-A0A0D2MJR9-F1
#
_entry.id   AF-A0A0D2MJR9-F1
#
_cell.length_a   1.000
_cell.length_b   1.000
_cell.length_c   1.000
_cell.angle_alpha   90.00
_cell.angle_beta   90.00
_cell.angle_gamma   90.00
#
_symmetry.space_group_name_H-M   'P 1'
#
loop_
_entity.id
_entity.type
_entity.pdbx_description
1 polymer ?
#
loop_
_entity_poly.entity_id
_entity_poly.type
_entity_poly.pdbx_seq_one_letter_code
_entity_poly.pdbx_strand_id
1 'polypeptide(L)'
;MKRTVDTNDYSNLRILKISDGDRPGEKYVQLQYSLLDKRTPQVDANGKKVRRALIENGRFLQAEDGRWQLADYRLVDVPGALVKTAELESKDLKAQAEARKQQAAGSAQ
;
A
#
# COMPACT_ATOMS: atom_id res chain seq x y z
N MET A 1 -22.70 -16.93 -7.65
CA MET A 1 -21.56 -16.09 -8.09
C MET A 1 -20.60 -15.99 -6.90
N LYS A 2 -19.35 -16.46 -6.99
CA LYS A 2 -18.36 -16.30 -5.91
C LYS A 2 -17.92 -14.83 -5.87
N ARG A 3 -17.83 -14.22 -4.67
CA ARG A 3 -17.40 -12.83 -4.56
C ARG A 3 -15.89 -12.75 -4.80
N THR A 4 -15.41 -11.68 -5.43
CA THR A 4 -13.97 -11.48 -5.71
C THR A 4 -13.12 -11.52 -4.44
N VAL A 5 -13.68 -11.11 -3.30
CA VAL A 5 -13.06 -11.20 -1.97
C VAL A 5 -12.79 -12.64 -1.54
N ASP A 6 -13.64 -13.60 -1.90
CA ASP A 6 -13.47 -15.00 -1.50
C ASP A 6 -12.30 -15.67 -2.23
N THR A 7 -11.99 -15.16 -3.41
CA THR A 7 -10.97 -15.71 -4.33
C THR A 7 -9.62 -15.01 -4.24
N ASN A 8 -9.53 -13.95 -3.42
CA ASN A 8 -8.32 -13.16 -3.25
C ASN A 8 -7.94 -13.12 -1.76
N ASP A 9 -6.66 -12.95 -1.49
CA ASP A 9 -6.16 -12.64 -0.16
C ASP A 9 -5.43 -11.31 -0.19
N TYR A 10 -5.94 -10.35 0.59
CA TYR A 10 -5.45 -8.98 0.66
C TYR A 10 -4.70 -8.79 1.98
N SER A 11 -3.50 -8.20 1.92
CA SER A 11 -2.69 -7.94 3.11
C SER A 11 -1.89 -6.65 2.97
N ASN A 12 -1.27 -6.19 4.05
CA ASN A 12 -0.33 -5.05 4.05
C ASN A 12 -0.91 -3.74 3.48
N LEU A 13 -2.18 -3.43 3.77
CA LEU A 13 -2.78 -2.16 3.38
C LEU A 13 -2.03 -0.99 4.02
N ARG A 14 -1.66 0.00 3.22
CA ARG A 14 -1.01 1.24 3.64
C ARG A 14 -1.56 2.42 2.85
N ILE A 15 -1.76 3.54 3.53
CA ILE A 15 -1.99 4.83 2.87
C ILE A 15 -0.63 5.43 2.56
N LEU A 16 -0.34 5.68 1.28
CA LEU A 16 0.91 6.31 0.85
C LEU A 16 0.80 7.83 0.87
N LYS A 17 -0.32 8.36 0.38
CA LYS A 17 -0.53 9.80 0.23
C LYS A 17 -2.01 10.14 0.28
N ILE A 18 -2.32 11.27 0.90
CA ILE A 18 -3.62 11.94 0.80
C ILE A 18 -3.34 13.34 0.25
N SER A 19 -4.12 13.77 -0.73
CA SER A 19 -4.07 15.14 -1.25
C SER A 19 -5.47 15.67 -1.49
N ASP A 20 -5.57 17.00 -1.51
CA ASP A 20 -6.81 17.68 -1.88
C ASP A 20 -7.15 17.40 -3.34
N GLY A 21 -8.45 17.31 -3.61
CA GLY A 21 -8.99 17.28 -4.97
C GLY A 21 -9.13 18.67 -5.56
N ASP A 22 -9.66 18.73 -6.77
CA ASP A 22 -9.85 20.00 -7.49
C ASP A 22 -11.04 20.79 -6.94
N ARG A 23 -11.91 20.13 -6.17
CA ARG A 23 -13.14 20.71 -5.62
C ARG A 23 -13.21 20.57 -4.09
N PRO A 24 -13.92 21.49 -3.40
CA PRO A 24 -14.27 21.29 -2.00
C PRO A 24 -14.99 19.95 -1.80
N GLY A 25 -14.61 19.23 -0.74
CA GLY A 25 -15.17 17.91 -0.47
C GLY A 25 -14.61 16.80 -1.38
N GLU A 26 -13.52 17.04 -2.12
CA GLU A 26 -12.82 16.01 -2.89
C GLU A 26 -11.42 15.73 -2.31
N LYS A 27 -11.03 14.46 -2.26
CA LYS A 27 -9.68 14.01 -1.88
C LYS A 27 -9.20 12.92 -2.83
N TYR A 28 -7.91 12.94 -3.11
CA TYR A 28 -7.22 11.81 -3.73
C TYR A 28 -6.44 11.05 -2.67
N VAL A 29 -6.59 9.72 -2.64
CA VAL A 29 -5.90 8.83 -1.71
C VAL A 29 -5.15 7.78 -2.50
N GLN A 30 -3.84 7.73 -2.30
CA GLN A 30 -3.01 6.67 -2.83
C GLN A 30 -2.81 5.58 -1.77
N LEU A 31 -3.19 4.36 -2.10
CA LEU A 31 -3.14 3.19 -1.25
C LEU A 31 -2.18 2.16 -1.84
N GLN A 32 -1.50 1.41 -1.00
CA GLN A 32 -0.75 0.21 -1.40
C GLN A 32 -1.26 -0.99 -0.62
N TYR A 33 -1.45 -2.12 -1.29
CA TYR A 33 -1.77 -3.38 -0.64
C TYR A 33 -1.20 -4.56 -1.44
N SER A 34 -1.05 -5.69 -0.76
CA SER A 34 -0.65 -6.96 -1.36
C SER A 34 -1.87 -7.78 -1.73
N LEU A 35 -1.83 -8.44 -2.89
CA LEU A 35 -2.86 -9.31 -3.42
C LEU A 35 -2.30 -10.68 -3.79
N LEU A 36 -2.97 -11.74 -3.34
CA LEU A 36 -2.79 -13.10 -3.83
C LEU A 36 -4.09 -13.60 -4.45
N ASP A 37 -4.09 -13.92 -5.75
CA ASP A 37 -5.21 -14.63 -6.37
C ASP A 37 -5.12 -16.12 -6.02
N LYS A 38 -6.14 -16.64 -5.31
CA LYS A 38 -6.19 -18.03 -4.86
C LYS A 38 -6.57 -19.00 -5.98
N ARG A 39 -7.17 -18.52 -7.07
CA ARG A 39 -7.60 -19.34 -8.21
C ARG A 39 -6.45 -19.63 -9.15
N THR A 40 -5.63 -18.61 -9.40
CA THR A 40 -4.45 -18.68 -10.28
C THR A 40 -3.22 -18.16 -9.54
N PRO A 41 -2.74 -18.86 -8.50
CA PRO A 41 -1.59 -18.42 -7.74
C PRO A 41 -0.34 -18.44 -8.63
N GLN A 42 0.27 -17.28 -8.83
CA GLN A 42 1.61 -17.21 -9.41
C GLN A 42 2.61 -17.74 -8.38
N VAL A 43 3.61 -18.47 -8.84
CA VAL A 43 4.69 -19.01 -8.00
C VAL A 43 6.03 -18.51 -8.50
N ASP A 44 6.97 -18.29 -7.58
CA ASP A 44 8.35 -17.95 -7.91
C ASP A 44 9.16 -19.20 -8.30
N ALA A 45 10.43 -19.01 -8.64
CA ALA A 45 11.34 -20.10 -9.02
C ALA A 45 11.52 -21.18 -7.92
N ASN A 46 11.15 -20.87 -6.68
CA ASN A 46 11.22 -21.79 -5.53
C ASN A 46 9.85 -22.41 -5.20
N GLY A 47 8.84 -22.21 -6.04
CA GLY A 47 7.48 -22.72 -5.84
C GLY A 47 6.67 -21.94 -4.79
N LYS A 48 7.16 -20.80 -4.29
CA LYS A 48 6.45 -20.01 -3.30
C LYS A 48 5.41 -19.12 -3.98
N LYS A 49 4.20 -19.08 -3.43
CA LYS A 49 3.13 -18.19 -3.92
C LYS A 49 3.55 -16.72 -3.86
N VAL A 50 3.46 -16.05 -4.99
CA VAL A 50 3.80 -14.63 -5.14
C VAL A 50 2.58 -13.78 -4.80
N ARG A 51 2.80 -12.81 -3.92
CA ARG A 51 1.85 -11.72 -3.69
C ARG A 51 2.25 -10.55 -4.59
N ARG A 52 1.30 -10.05 -5.37
CA ARG A 52 1.48 -8.81 -6.14
C ARG A 52 1.25 -7.63 -5.22
N ALA A 53 1.96 -6.54 -5.43
CA ALA A 53 1.67 -5.29 -4.76
C ALA A 53 0.97 -4.35 -5.73
N LEU A 54 -0.16 -3.84 -5.29
CA LEU A 54 -1.02 -2.96 -6.05
C LEU A 54 -0.97 -1.58 -5.43
N ILE A 55 -0.89 -0.56 -6.29
CA ILE A 55 -1.15 0.82 -5.90
C ILE A 55 -2.50 1.21 -6.45
N GLU A 56 -3.39 1.64 -5.57
CA GLU A 56 -4.69 2.20 -5.92
C GLU A 56 -4.67 3.71 -5.71
N ASN A 57 -5.11 4.46 -6.72
CA ASN A 57 -5.33 5.90 -6.61
C ASN A 57 -6.85 6.10 -6.61
N GLY A 58 -7.42 6.28 -5.43
CA GLY A 58 -8.85 6.50 -5.24
C GLY A 58 -9.20 7.97 -5.15
N ARG A 59 -10.32 8.36 -5.76
CA ARG A 59 -10.94 9.67 -5.63
C ARG A 59 -12.14 9.55 -4.70
N PHE A 60 -12.13 10.32 -3.63
CA PHE A 60 -13.17 10.31 -2.60
C PHE A 60 -13.93 11.62 -2.61
N LEU A 61 -15.25 11.54 -2.51
CA LEU A 61 -16.15 12.67 -2.42
C LEU A 61 -16.86 12.66 -1.06
N GLN A 62 -16.97 13.82 -0.45
CA GLN A 62 -17.75 14.02 0.76
C GLN A 62 -19.22 14.23 0.38
N ALA A 63 -20.09 13.39 0.91
CA ALA A 63 -21.53 13.55 0.77
C ALA A 63 -22.06 14.67 1.68
N GLU A 64 -23.28 15.13 1.43
CA GLU A 64 -23.94 16.18 2.21
C GLU A 64 -24.06 15.83 3.71
N ASP A 65 -24.15 14.53 4.03
CA ASP A 65 -24.16 14.01 5.40
C ASP A 65 -22.77 13.94 6.07
N GLY A 66 -21.75 14.44 5.39
CA GLY A 66 -20.36 14.48 5.87
C GLY A 66 -19.56 13.19 5.67
N ARG A 67 -20.17 12.10 5.18
CA ARG A 67 -19.46 10.83 4.94
C ARG A 67 -18.64 10.87 3.66
N TRP A 68 -17.47 10.25 3.69
CA TRP A 68 -16.63 10.06 2.51
C TRP A 68 -17.03 8.80 1.74
N GLN A 69 -17.16 8.93 0.44
CA GLN A 69 -17.51 7.85 -0.47
C GLN A 69 -16.46 7.75 -1.58
N LEU A 70 -16.08 6.53 -1.93
CA LEU A 70 -15.22 6.28 -3.09
C LEU A 70 -16.04 6.57 -4.36
N ALA A 71 -15.60 7.55 -5.14
CA ALA A 71 -16.25 7.92 -6.39
C ALA A 71 -15.70 7.10 -7.56
N ASP A 72 -14.38 7.03 -7.68
CA ASP A 72 -13.67 6.18 -8.64
C ASP A 72 -12.27 5.84 -8.15
N TYR A 73 -11.63 4.90 -8.82
CA TYR A 73 -10.26 4.52 -8.55
C TYR A 73 -9.53 4.05 -9.80
N ARG A 74 -8.22 4.20 -9.80
CA ARG A 74 -7.32 3.63 -10.79
C ARG A 74 -6.31 2.71 -10.12
N LEU A 75 -6.24 1.47 -10.59
CA LEU A 75 -5.21 0.52 -10.18
C LEU A 75 -3.97 0.63 -11.05
N VAL A 76 -2.82 0.56 -10.40
CA VAL A 76 -1.52 0.40 -11.01
C VAL A 76 -0.91 -0.87 -10.42
N ASP A 77 -0.69 -1.88 -11.26
CA ASP A 77 0.03 -3.09 -10.87
C ASP A 77 1.52 -2.75 -10.83
N VAL A 78 2.15 -2.94 -9.66
CA VAL A 78 3.57 -2.67 -9.51
C VAL A 78 4.32 -4.00 -9.61
N PRO A 79 5.24 -4.14 -10.58
CA PRO A 79 6.09 -5.32 -10.65
C PRO A 79 6.75 -5.59 -9.29
N GLY A 80 6.64 -6.81 -8.78
CA GLY A 80 7.12 -7.17 -7.44
C GLY A 80 8.60 -6.88 -7.20
N ALA A 81 9.41 -6.75 -8.27
CA ALA A 81 10.80 -6.31 -8.21
C ALA A 81 10.96 -4.88 -7.68
N LEU A 82 10.08 -3.94 -8.05
CA LEU A 82 10.11 -2.54 -7.59
C LEU A 82 9.61 -2.40 -6.15
N VAL A 83 8.71 -3.29 -5.72
CA VAL A 83 8.20 -3.30 -4.35
C VAL A 83 9.23 -3.84 -3.37
N LYS A 84 10.03 -4.83 -3.78
CA LYS A 84 11.19 -5.28 -2.98
C LYS A 84 12.18 -4.14 -2.75
N THR A 85 12.43 -3.30 -3.75
CA THR A 85 13.30 -2.12 -3.60
C THR A 85 12.73 -1.14 -2.59
N ALA A 86 11.44 -0.79 -2.71
CA ALA A 86 10.77 0.12 -1.77
C ALA A 86 10.70 -0.44 -0.33
N GLU A 87 10.50 -1.75 -0.15
CA GLU A 87 10.51 -2.40 1.16
C GLU A 87 11.91 -2.52 1.76
N LEU A 88 12.95 -2.74 0.93
CA LEU A 88 14.35 -2.72 1.35
C LEU A 88 14.77 -1.30 1.76
N GLU A 89 14.49 -0.29 0.94
CA GLU A 89 14.77 1.12 1.25
C GLU A 89 14.05 1.57 2.52
N SER A 90 12.79 1.18 2.71
CA SER A 90 12.04 1.49 3.94
C SER A 90 12.60 0.80 5.19
N LYS A 91 13.15 -0.42 5.04
CA LYS A 91 13.83 -1.13 6.15
C LYS A 91 15.18 -0.49 6.46
N ASP A 92 15.94 -0.13 5.44
CA ASP A 92 17.23 0.54 5.60
C ASP A 92 17.07 1.93 6.22
N LEU A 93 16.03 2.69 5.83
CA LEU A 93 15.70 3.98 6.45
C LEU A 93 15.29 3.83 7.92
N LYS A 94 14.51 2.80 8.27
CA LYS A 94 14.16 2.52 9.68
C LYS A 94 15.36 2.07 10.50
N ALA A 95 16.19 1.19 9.95
CA ALA A 95 17.42 0.73 10.59
C ALA A 95 18.40 1.90 10.83
N GLN A 96 18.53 2.81 9.85
CA GLN A 96 19.34 4.02 10.01
C GLN A 96 18.75 5.00 11.05
N ALA A 97 17.42 5.15 11.09
CA ALA A 97 16.76 5.98 12.10
C ALA A 97 16.92 5.42 13.52
N GLU A 98 16.88 4.10 13.69
CA GLU A 98 17.11 3.43 14.97
C GLU A 98 18.58 3.52 15.41
N ALA A 99 19.53 3.32 14.49
CA ALA A 99 20.95 3.49 14.76
C ALA A 99 21.31 4.93 15.21
N ARG A 100 20.71 5.95 14.58
CA ARG A 100 20.91 7.36 14.98
C ARG A 100 20.34 7.67 16.37
N LYS A 101 19.21 7.06 16.75
CA LYS A 101 18.65 7.21 18.11
C LYS A 101 19.56 6.59 19.17
N GLN A 102 20.19 5.46 18.88
CA GLN A 102 21.12 4.82 19.81
C GLN A 102 22.43 5.60 19.97
N GLN A 103 22.95 6.21 18.89
CA GLN A 103 24.14 7.07 18.96
C GLN A 103 23.89 8.37 19.73
N ALA A 104 22.69 8.97 19.61
CA ALA A 104 22.31 10.15 20.39
C ALA A 104 22.06 9.84 21.88
N ALA A 105 21.66 8.62 22.23
CA ALA A 105 21.47 8.21 23.62
C ALA A 105 22.78 7.83 24.33
N GLY A 106 23.79 7.34 23.59
CA GLY A 106 25.09 6.95 24.14
C GLY A 106 26.12 8.09 24.29
N SER A 107 25.81 9.29 23.79
CA SER A 107 26.69 10.48 23.86
C SER A 107 26.30 11.46 24.98
N ALA A 108 25.40 11.06 25.87
CA ALA A 108 24.93 11.84 27.02
C ALA A 108 25.34 11.24 28.40
N GLN A 109 26.42 10.44 28.45
CA GLN A 109 27.03 9.96 29.70
C GLN A 109 28.43 10.54 29.89
#